data_AF-A0A7Z9ZH79-F1
#
_entry.id   AF-A0A7Z9ZH79-F1
#
_cell.length_a   1.000
_cell.length_b   1.000
_cell.length_c   1.000
_cell.angle_alpha   90.00
_cell.angle_beta   90.00
_cell.angle_gamma   90.00
#
_symmetry.space_group_name_H-M   'P 1'
#
loop_
_entity.id
_entity.type
_entity.pdbx_description
1 polymer ?
#
loop_
_entity_poly.entity_id
_entity_poly.type
_entity_poly.pdbx_seq_one_letter_code
_entity_poly.pdbx_strand_id
1 'polypeptide(L)'
;MKTHTTGLKILVPLLALGLLVAMTLPPPFGALAEAQFPKVHFRGTATAGEVIAPRCSNYVVGIRVDEILQDPQGELSPGQKVAVYYQTTHGFRSGDLLEVFGTSYLTEGPPECADSVVVEEAEGDYIGLMVKFTGTVLAVAQRIGGTTWTVEVEEVLLGHPISGQVDVQWIIAVPPCQGSYDPDIGLCDGVEVHGMYADGSVDLCPSADYYIRTVRPAVHFYLPIVLLGQIAEE
;
A
#
# COMPACT_ATOMS: atom_id res chain seq x y z
N MET A 1 -5.39 -66.06 5.31
CA MET A 1 -6.47 -66.88 4.74
C MET A 1 -6.91 -66.21 3.44
N LYS A 2 -6.75 -66.94 2.33
CA LYS A 2 -7.32 -66.78 0.96
C LYS A 2 -7.51 -65.37 0.37
N THR A 3 -6.60 -65.06 -0.55
CA THR A 3 -6.79 -64.26 -1.77
C THR A 3 -7.99 -64.72 -2.59
N HIS A 4 -8.77 -63.79 -3.14
CA HIS A 4 -9.67 -64.07 -4.26
C HIS A 4 -9.57 -62.97 -5.32
N THR A 5 -8.88 -63.35 -6.40
CA THR A 5 -8.89 -62.71 -7.72
C THR A 5 -10.07 -63.29 -8.49
N THR A 6 -10.91 -62.45 -9.09
CA THR A 6 -11.80 -62.89 -10.17
C THR A 6 -11.93 -61.77 -11.18
N GLY A 7 -11.27 -61.95 -12.33
CA GLY A 7 -11.47 -61.12 -13.49
C GLY A 7 -12.79 -61.45 -14.18
N LEU A 8 -13.35 -60.46 -14.87
CA LEU A 8 -14.29 -60.71 -15.96
C LEU A 8 -13.82 -59.93 -17.19
N LYS A 9 -13.75 -60.67 -18.28
CA LYS A 9 -13.26 -60.32 -19.61
C LYS A 9 -14.46 -60.11 -20.52
N ILE A 10 -14.23 -59.30 -21.57
CA ILE A 10 -14.68 -59.48 -22.97
C ILE A 10 -15.93 -58.73 -23.48
N LEU A 11 -15.64 -57.92 -24.53
CA LEU A 11 -16.40 -57.50 -25.74
C LEU A 11 -17.72 -56.71 -25.53
N VAL A 12 -18.13 -55.74 -26.35
CA VAL A 12 -18.22 -55.69 -27.84
C VAL A 12 -18.33 -54.19 -28.31
N PRO A 13 -18.54 -53.82 -29.60
CA PRO A 13 -17.74 -52.81 -30.29
C PRO A 13 -18.57 -51.63 -30.87
N LEU A 14 -17.90 -50.83 -31.72
CA LEU A 14 -18.46 -50.14 -32.90
C LEU A 14 -19.36 -48.91 -32.68
N LEU A 15 -19.20 -47.97 -33.63
CA LEU A 15 -20.10 -46.86 -34.00
C LEU A 15 -20.09 -45.62 -33.08
N ALA A 16 -19.25 -44.64 -33.43
CA ALA A 16 -19.69 -43.61 -34.36
C ALA A 16 -18.50 -42.71 -34.71
N LEU A 17 -18.07 -42.81 -35.96
CA LEU A 17 -17.22 -41.84 -36.63
C LEU A 17 -18.05 -40.56 -36.82
N GLY A 18 -18.28 -39.83 -35.73
CA GLY A 18 -18.86 -38.49 -35.75
C GLY A 18 -17.78 -37.52 -36.20
N LEU A 19 -17.69 -37.33 -37.51
CA LEU A 19 -16.91 -36.26 -38.13
C LEU A 19 -17.50 -34.93 -37.65
N LEU A 20 -17.05 -34.45 -36.49
CA LEU A 20 -17.35 -33.13 -35.99
C LEU A 20 -16.57 -32.16 -36.89
N VAL A 21 -17.23 -31.65 -37.92
CA VAL A 21 -16.78 -30.47 -38.63
C VAL A 21 -16.83 -29.34 -37.61
N ALA A 22 -15.73 -29.16 -36.88
CA ALA A 22 -15.46 -27.97 -36.11
C ALA A 22 -15.39 -26.84 -37.14
N MET A 23 -16.53 -26.20 -37.37
CA MET A 23 -16.58 -24.90 -38.03
C MET A 23 -15.72 -23.99 -37.17
N THR A 24 -14.48 -23.77 -37.60
CA THR A 24 -13.58 -22.76 -37.07
C THR A 24 -14.17 -21.41 -37.44
N LEU A 25 -15.24 -21.03 -36.74
CA LEU A 25 -15.70 -19.64 -36.71
C LEU A 25 -14.47 -18.82 -36.30
N PRO A 26 -13.99 -17.89 -37.14
CA PRO A 26 -12.95 -16.98 -36.71
C PRO A 26 -13.44 -16.33 -35.41
N PRO A 27 -12.62 -16.28 -34.35
CA PRO A 27 -13.02 -15.66 -33.10
C PRO A 27 -13.59 -14.27 -33.43
N PRO A 28 -14.81 -13.94 -32.97
CA PRO A 28 -15.42 -12.66 -33.27
C PRO A 28 -14.48 -11.59 -32.74
N PHE A 29 -13.96 -10.76 -33.64
CA PHE A 29 -13.24 -9.52 -33.38
C PHE A 29 -12.22 -9.62 -32.25
N GLY A 30 -10.95 -9.79 -32.63
CA GLY A 30 -9.82 -9.76 -31.71
C GLY A 30 -10.00 -8.70 -30.64
N ALA A 31 -10.07 -9.16 -29.40
CA ALA A 31 -9.77 -8.31 -28.27
C ALA A 31 -8.41 -7.70 -28.59
N LEU A 32 -8.40 -6.43 -28.98
CA LEU A 32 -7.18 -5.64 -28.98
C LEU A 32 -6.70 -5.77 -27.55
N ALA A 33 -5.57 -6.46 -27.35
CA ALA A 33 -4.92 -6.48 -26.05
C ALA A 33 -4.71 -5.00 -25.70
N GLU A 34 -5.46 -4.52 -24.71
CA GLU A 34 -5.24 -3.19 -24.17
C GLU A 34 -3.75 -3.12 -23.84
N ALA A 35 -3.07 -2.15 -24.44
CA ALA A 35 -1.65 -1.98 -24.22
C ALA A 35 -1.47 -1.67 -22.73
N GLN A 36 -1.14 -2.69 -21.95
CA GLN A 36 -0.93 -2.55 -20.53
C GLN A 36 0.43 -1.91 -20.36
N PHE A 37 0.44 -0.60 -20.17
CA PHE A 37 1.66 0.13 -19.85
C PHE A 37 2.25 -0.42 -18.54
N PRO A 38 3.57 -0.53 -18.44
CA PRO A 38 4.24 -1.07 -17.26
C PRO A 38 4.01 -0.16 -16.05
N LYS A 39 3.75 -0.77 -14.89
CA LYS A 39 3.74 -0.07 -13.60
C LYS A 39 5.14 -0.07 -12.99
N VAL A 40 5.54 1.07 -12.44
CA VAL A 40 6.80 1.28 -11.71
C VAL A 40 6.51 1.62 -10.25
N HIS A 41 7.42 1.23 -9.36
CA HIS A 41 7.37 1.50 -7.93
C HIS A 41 8.74 2.01 -7.48
N PHE A 42 8.81 3.22 -6.92
CA PHE A 42 10.07 3.79 -6.46
C PHE A 42 9.86 4.75 -5.30
N ARG A 43 10.96 5.02 -4.58
CA ARG A 43 11.04 6.06 -3.55
C ARG A 43 11.96 7.17 -4.02
N GLY A 44 11.64 8.39 -3.64
CA GLY A 44 12.45 9.54 -4.04
C GLY A 44 12.21 10.78 -3.22
N THR A 45 13.01 11.79 -3.52
CA THR A 45 12.92 13.10 -2.89
C THR A 45 12.29 14.09 -3.86
N ALA A 46 11.25 14.79 -3.44
CA ALA A 46 10.65 15.88 -4.20
C ALA A 46 11.69 16.97 -4.48
N THR A 47 11.92 17.26 -5.76
CA THR A 47 12.88 18.29 -6.20
C THR A 47 12.29 19.70 -6.16
N ALA A 48 10.98 19.81 -6.26
CA ALA A 48 10.21 21.05 -6.20
C ALA A 48 8.87 20.80 -5.49
N GLY A 49 8.16 21.88 -5.16
CA GLY A 49 6.77 21.75 -4.71
C GLY A 49 5.83 21.32 -5.83
N GLU A 50 4.67 20.82 -5.44
CA GLU A 50 3.56 20.50 -6.34
C GLU A 50 3.14 21.71 -7.19
N VAL A 51 2.82 21.48 -8.46
CA VAL A 51 2.28 22.49 -9.37
C VAL A 51 1.08 21.94 -10.15
N ILE A 52 0.12 22.81 -10.48
CA ILE A 52 -1.04 22.47 -11.32
C ILE A 52 -0.57 22.31 -12.78
N ALA A 53 -0.81 21.16 -13.40
CA ALA A 53 -0.36 20.86 -14.75
C ALA A 53 -1.31 19.89 -15.48
N PRO A 54 -2.42 20.37 -16.09
CA PRO A 54 -3.52 19.57 -16.65
C PRO A 54 -3.18 18.79 -17.94
N ARG A 55 -1.91 18.40 -18.15
CA ARG A 55 -1.46 17.67 -19.34
C ARG A 55 -1.83 16.19 -19.27
N CYS A 56 -1.40 15.53 -18.19
CA CYS A 56 -1.62 14.09 -17.95
C CYS A 56 -2.54 13.82 -16.76
N SER A 57 -2.57 14.76 -15.83
CA SER A 57 -3.43 14.75 -14.64
C SER A 57 -3.54 16.18 -14.12
N ASN A 58 -4.12 16.41 -12.95
CA ASN A 58 -4.35 17.76 -12.45
C ASN A 58 -3.07 18.41 -11.87
N TYR A 59 -2.21 17.61 -11.24
CA TYR A 59 -1.03 18.04 -10.52
C TYR A 59 0.22 17.29 -11.00
N VAL A 60 1.39 17.91 -10.82
CA VAL A 60 2.68 17.29 -11.09
C VAL A 60 3.69 17.68 -10.02
N VAL A 61 4.58 16.75 -9.68
CA VAL A 61 5.75 16.99 -8.86
C VAL A 61 6.98 16.37 -9.51
N GLY A 62 8.11 17.09 -9.51
CA GLY A 62 9.38 16.54 -9.96
C GLY A 62 10.05 15.78 -8.84
N ILE A 63 10.41 14.52 -9.03
CA ILE A 63 11.01 13.66 -8.00
C ILE A 63 12.39 13.19 -8.47
N ARG A 64 13.38 13.23 -7.58
CA ARG A 64 14.65 12.53 -7.78
C ARG A 64 14.51 11.12 -7.23
N VAL A 65 14.65 10.12 -8.09
CA VAL A 65 14.60 8.70 -7.72
C VAL A 65 15.77 8.41 -6.78
N ASP A 66 15.49 7.89 -5.59
CA ASP A 66 16.51 7.51 -4.62
C ASP A 66 16.64 5.98 -4.53
N GLU A 67 15.52 5.25 -4.57
CA GLU A 67 15.45 3.78 -4.54
C GLU A 67 14.40 3.27 -5.52
N ILE A 68 14.70 2.20 -6.27
CA ILE A 68 13.78 1.56 -7.21
C ILE A 68 13.32 0.24 -6.59
N LEU A 69 12.02 0.09 -6.39
CA LEU A 69 11.40 -1.10 -5.79
C LEU A 69 10.88 -2.05 -6.88
N GLN A 70 10.31 -1.51 -7.95
CA GLN A 70 9.84 -2.24 -9.12
C GLN A 70 10.03 -1.41 -10.39
N ASP A 71 10.76 -1.97 -11.35
CA ASP A 71 10.90 -1.40 -12.69
C ASP A 71 11.05 -2.53 -13.71
N PRO A 72 9.94 -3.00 -14.29
CA PRO A 72 9.95 -4.17 -15.16
C PRO A 72 10.67 -3.92 -16.50
N GLN A 73 10.86 -2.66 -16.89
CA GLN A 73 11.48 -2.29 -18.15
C GLN A 73 12.91 -1.75 -18.00
N GLY A 74 13.34 -1.41 -16.78
CA GLY A 74 14.69 -0.90 -16.51
C GLY A 74 14.88 0.54 -17.00
N GLU A 75 13.82 1.34 -17.00
CA GLU A 75 13.80 2.73 -17.47
C GLU A 75 14.24 3.74 -16.40
N LEU A 76 14.15 3.36 -15.12
CA LEU A 76 14.50 4.19 -13.99
C LEU A 76 15.96 3.97 -13.58
N SER A 77 16.61 5.05 -13.13
CA SER A 77 17.95 5.02 -12.54
C SER A 77 18.01 5.85 -11.26
N PRO A 78 18.74 5.39 -10.22
CA PRO A 78 18.96 6.20 -9.02
C PRO A 78 19.61 7.56 -9.38
N GLY A 79 19.08 8.64 -8.82
CA GLY A 79 19.45 10.02 -9.11
C GLY A 79 18.73 10.65 -10.31
N GLN A 80 17.99 9.88 -11.11
CA GLN A 80 17.18 10.40 -12.21
C GLN A 80 16.08 11.31 -11.68
N LYS A 81 15.79 12.38 -12.42
CA LYS A 81 14.65 13.25 -12.15
C LYS A 81 13.49 12.86 -13.06
N VAL A 82 12.33 12.61 -12.47
CA VAL A 82 11.12 12.17 -13.17
C VAL A 82 9.98 13.11 -12.78
N ALA A 83 9.13 13.45 -13.75
CA ALA A 83 7.88 14.14 -13.49
C ALA A 83 6.81 13.10 -13.12
N VAL A 84 6.13 13.30 -11.99
CA VAL A 84 5.05 12.42 -11.55
C VAL A 84 3.73 13.18 -11.52
N TYR A 85 2.76 12.72 -12.32
CA TYR A 85 1.43 13.33 -12.46
C TYR A 85 0.38 12.56 -11.65
N TYR A 86 -0.56 13.28 -11.01
CA TYR A 86 -1.58 12.72 -10.13
C TYR A 86 -2.81 13.65 -10.00
N GLN A 87 -3.92 13.11 -9.49
CA GLN A 87 -5.25 13.71 -9.61
C GLN A 87 -5.62 14.68 -8.48
N THR A 88 -5.21 14.38 -7.24
CA THR A 88 -5.57 15.14 -6.04
C THR A 88 -4.37 15.93 -5.52
N THR A 89 -4.59 17.05 -4.84
CA THR A 89 -3.48 17.82 -4.25
C THR A 89 -3.05 17.19 -2.93
N HIS A 90 -1.74 17.07 -2.70
CA HIS A 90 -1.19 16.57 -1.44
C HIS A 90 -0.33 17.61 -0.72
N GLY A 91 -0.05 18.75 -1.38
CA GLY A 91 0.73 19.84 -0.78
C GLY A 91 2.22 19.51 -0.64
N PHE A 92 2.75 18.66 -1.52
CA PHE A 92 4.17 18.27 -1.51
C PHE A 92 5.09 19.49 -1.68
N ARG A 93 6.23 19.43 -0.99
CA ARG A 93 7.27 20.47 -0.95
C ARG A 93 8.61 19.89 -1.38
N SER A 94 9.50 20.78 -1.82
CA SER A 94 10.89 20.39 -2.09
C SER A 94 11.53 19.80 -0.84
N GLY A 95 12.16 18.64 -0.98
CA GLY A 95 12.78 17.89 0.11
C GLY A 95 11.90 16.81 0.74
N ASP A 96 10.61 16.76 0.44
CA ASP A 96 9.73 15.69 0.94
C ASP A 96 10.16 14.33 0.39
N LEU A 97 10.09 13.30 1.25
CA LEU A 97 10.33 11.91 0.88
C LEU A 97 9.00 11.28 0.44
N LEU A 98 8.99 10.73 -0.77
CA LEU A 98 7.79 10.24 -1.44
C LEU A 98 7.98 8.78 -1.87
N GLU A 99 6.93 7.99 -1.72
CA GLU A 99 6.79 6.68 -2.38
C GLU A 99 5.78 6.81 -3.51
N VAL A 100 6.11 6.25 -4.67
CA VAL A 100 5.33 6.37 -5.91
C VAL A 100 5.11 4.99 -6.51
N PHE A 101 3.86 4.64 -6.75
CA PHE A 101 3.45 3.51 -7.56
C PHE A 101 2.52 4.00 -8.67
N GLY A 102 2.89 3.79 -9.93
CA GLY A 102 2.13 4.33 -11.07
C GLY A 102 2.56 3.80 -12.42
N THR A 103 1.89 4.24 -13.48
CA THR A 103 2.17 3.87 -14.87
C THR A 103 3.37 4.64 -15.43
N SER A 104 4.35 3.94 -16.01
CA SER A 104 5.48 4.58 -16.69
C SER A 104 5.18 4.93 -18.14
N TYR A 105 5.51 6.17 -18.52
CA TYR A 105 5.52 6.67 -19.89
C TYR A 105 6.91 7.24 -20.25
N LEU A 106 7.97 6.66 -19.67
CA LEU A 106 9.34 7.14 -19.85
C LEU A 106 9.86 6.89 -21.28
N THR A 107 9.52 5.76 -21.91
CA THR A 107 9.93 5.46 -23.30
C THR A 107 8.78 5.57 -24.30
N GLU A 108 7.60 5.06 -23.95
CA GLU A 108 6.43 5.00 -24.84
C GLU A 108 5.18 5.51 -24.12
N GLY A 109 4.35 6.31 -24.80
CA GLY A 109 3.14 6.87 -24.22
C GLY A 109 2.49 7.95 -25.08
N PRO A 110 1.33 8.48 -24.64
CA PRO A 110 0.75 9.69 -25.22
C PRO A 110 1.79 10.83 -25.18
N PRO A 111 1.94 11.63 -26.26
CA PRO A 111 2.93 12.71 -26.32
C PRO A 111 2.84 13.72 -25.17
N GLU A 112 1.66 13.91 -24.60
CA GLU A 112 1.40 14.75 -23.44
C GLU A 112 2.06 14.25 -22.15
N CYS A 113 2.32 12.93 -22.05
CA CYS A 113 2.85 12.23 -20.88
C CYS A 113 4.23 11.61 -21.09
N ALA A 114 4.88 11.93 -22.21
CA ALA A 114 6.25 11.51 -22.45
C ALA A 114 7.18 11.92 -21.28
N ASP A 115 8.13 11.04 -20.95
CA ASP A 115 9.14 11.23 -19.91
C ASP A 115 8.55 11.38 -18.49
N SER A 116 7.41 10.74 -18.22
CA SER A 116 6.71 10.86 -16.94
C SER A 116 6.18 9.55 -16.36
N VAL A 117 5.79 9.62 -15.09
CA VAL A 117 5.02 8.57 -14.41
C VAL A 117 3.66 9.16 -14.04
N VAL A 118 2.58 8.43 -14.29
CA VAL A 118 1.21 8.86 -14.00
C VAL A 118 0.62 7.96 -12.93
N VAL A 119 0.04 8.57 -11.91
CA VAL A 119 -0.62 7.91 -10.78
C VAL A 119 -2.13 8.01 -10.97
N GLU A 120 -2.76 6.88 -11.24
CA GLU A 120 -4.21 6.75 -11.36
C GLU A 120 -4.80 6.06 -10.13
N GLU A 121 -5.20 6.84 -9.12
CA GLU A 121 -5.74 6.32 -7.84
C GLU A 121 -6.91 5.33 -8.04
N ALA A 122 -7.72 5.55 -9.08
CA ALA A 122 -8.83 4.66 -9.44
C ALA A 122 -8.37 3.24 -9.85
N GLU A 123 -7.13 3.08 -10.28
CA GLU A 123 -6.49 1.80 -10.61
C GLU A 123 -5.69 1.20 -9.44
N GLY A 124 -5.67 1.87 -8.28
CA GLY A 124 -4.88 1.46 -7.12
C GLY A 124 -3.44 1.97 -7.14
N ASP A 125 -3.09 2.87 -8.06
CA ASP A 125 -1.83 3.62 -8.01
C ASP A 125 -1.83 4.59 -6.82
N TYR A 126 -0.65 4.98 -6.36
CA TYR A 126 -0.55 5.97 -5.29
C TYR A 126 0.75 6.80 -5.35
N ILE A 127 0.66 7.98 -4.76
CA ILE A 127 1.80 8.80 -4.37
C ILE A 127 1.53 9.33 -2.97
N GLY A 128 2.52 9.27 -2.09
CA GLY A 128 2.31 9.74 -0.72
C GLY A 128 3.60 10.07 0.02
N LEU A 129 3.45 10.85 1.10
CA LEU A 129 4.56 11.22 1.98
C LEU A 129 4.96 10.03 2.81
N MET A 130 6.23 9.63 2.75
CA MET A 130 6.75 8.64 3.68
C MET A 130 7.06 9.30 5.01
N VAL A 131 6.60 8.71 6.11
CA VAL A 131 6.93 9.16 7.46
C VAL A 131 7.40 8.01 8.33
N LYS A 132 8.36 8.30 9.20
CA LYS A 132 8.74 7.44 10.31
C LYS A 132 8.82 8.27 11.58
N PHE A 133 8.14 7.84 12.65
CA PHE A 133 8.12 8.57 13.91
C PHE A 133 7.95 7.63 15.11
N THR A 134 8.25 8.14 16.29
CA THR A 134 7.87 7.51 17.56
C THR A 134 6.77 8.32 18.24
N GLY A 135 5.93 7.65 19.01
CA GLY A 135 4.84 8.30 19.73
C GLY A 135 4.24 7.45 20.83
N THR A 136 3.22 7.98 21.47
CA THR A 136 2.43 7.29 22.51
C THR A 136 0.99 7.09 22.04
N VAL A 137 0.47 5.86 22.18
CA VAL A 137 -0.90 5.54 21.81
C VAL A 137 -1.90 6.16 22.80
N LEU A 138 -2.81 6.98 22.30
CA LEU A 138 -3.85 7.65 23.09
C LEU A 138 -5.22 6.96 22.99
N ALA A 139 -5.49 6.31 21.85
CA ALA A 139 -6.73 5.60 21.61
C ALA A 139 -6.51 4.41 20.67
N VAL A 140 -7.33 3.37 20.84
CA VAL A 140 -7.38 2.21 19.94
C VAL A 140 -8.84 1.97 19.56
N ALA A 141 -9.11 1.92 18.26
CA ALA A 141 -10.41 1.62 17.70
C ALA A 141 -10.31 0.37 16.81
N GLN A 142 -10.92 -0.73 17.26
CA GLN A 142 -11.05 -1.94 16.46
C GLN A 142 -12.33 -1.87 15.63
N ARG A 143 -12.23 -2.24 14.35
CA ARG A 143 -13.35 -2.32 13.41
C ARG A 143 -13.31 -3.68 12.72
N ILE A 144 -14.44 -4.07 12.13
CA ILE A 144 -14.45 -5.26 11.28
C ILE A 144 -13.49 -5.00 10.11
N GLY A 145 -12.45 -5.81 10.01
CA GLY A 145 -11.45 -5.70 8.95
C GLY A 145 -10.39 -4.64 9.18
N GLY A 146 -10.18 -4.12 10.39
CA GLY A 146 -9.05 -3.21 10.61
C GLY A 146 -8.93 -2.65 12.03
N THR A 147 -7.81 -2.00 12.28
CA THR A 147 -7.51 -1.31 13.54
C THR A 147 -6.99 0.09 13.24
N THR A 148 -7.45 1.05 14.04
CA THR A 148 -6.95 2.43 14.02
C THR A 148 -6.40 2.77 15.39
N TRP A 149 -5.21 3.37 15.43
CA TRP A 149 -4.59 3.92 16.64
C TRP A 149 -4.50 5.43 16.50
N THR A 150 -4.93 6.17 17.51
CA THR A 150 -4.59 7.60 17.60
C THR A 150 -3.30 7.71 18.41
N VAL A 151 -2.26 8.27 17.80
CA VAL A 151 -0.91 8.35 18.38
C VAL A 151 -0.51 9.82 18.55
N GLU A 152 -0.05 10.18 19.75
CA GLU A 152 0.64 11.45 19.99
C GLU A 152 2.08 11.34 19.50
N VAL A 153 2.44 12.13 18.50
CA VAL A 153 3.79 12.13 17.92
C VAL A 153 4.79 12.76 18.89
N GLU A 154 5.84 12.02 19.23
CA GLU A 154 6.94 12.48 20.10
C GLU A 154 8.15 12.96 19.29
N GLU A 155 8.58 12.16 18.30
CA GLU A 155 9.78 12.43 17.51
C GLU A 155 9.59 11.92 16.08
N VAL A 156 9.90 12.75 15.09
CA VAL A 156 9.93 12.37 13.67
C VAL A 156 11.35 11.93 13.31
N LEU A 157 11.50 10.66 12.91
CA LEU A 157 12.76 10.04 12.53
C LEU A 157 13.08 10.19 11.04
N LEU A 158 12.04 10.24 10.19
CA LEU A 158 12.15 10.35 8.75
C LEU A 158 10.89 11.00 8.16
N GLY A 159 11.07 11.83 7.12
CA GLY A 159 9.96 12.35 6.32
C GLY A 159 9.48 13.75 6.70
N HIS A 160 8.24 14.04 6.34
CA HIS A 160 7.61 15.34 6.56
C HIS A 160 7.45 15.65 8.05
N PRO A 161 7.67 16.91 8.50
CA PRO A 161 7.39 17.30 9.88
C PRO A 161 5.90 17.11 10.20
N ILE A 162 5.62 16.18 11.12
CA ILE A 162 4.29 15.93 11.68
C ILE A 162 4.32 16.20 13.18
N SER A 163 3.22 16.68 13.74
CA SER A 163 3.12 17.04 15.17
C SER A 163 1.69 16.86 15.68
N GLY A 164 1.56 16.55 16.97
CA GLY A 164 0.28 16.35 17.63
C GLY A 164 -0.25 14.93 17.44
N GLN A 165 -1.58 14.81 17.33
CA GLN A 165 -2.25 13.52 17.20
C GLN A 165 -2.39 13.12 15.73
N VAL A 166 -2.03 11.87 15.44
CA VAL A 166 -2.14 11.28 14.11
C VAL A 166 -2.85 9.94 14.22
N ASP A 167 -3.80 9.69 13.32
CA ASP A 167 -4.43 8.39 13.21
C ASP A 167 -3.58 7.47 12.34
N VAL A 168 -3.17 6.34 12.90
CA VAL A 168 -2.46 5.27 12.21
C VAL A 168 -3.45 4.17 11.88
N GLN A 169 -3.51 3.75 10.62
CA GLN A 169 -4.53 2.86 10.12
C GLN A 169 -3.91 1.59 9.53
N TRP A 170 -4.44 0.45 9.97
CA TRP A 170 -4.23 -0.84 9.34
C TRP A 170 -5.60 -1.40 8.99
N ILE A 171 -6.02 -1.28 7.73
CA ILE A 171 -7.35 -1.67 7.28
C ILE A 171 -7.21 -2.69 6.16
N ILE A 172 -7.80 -3.86 6.36
CA ILE A 172 -7.98 -4.88 5.32
C ILE A 172 -9.02 -4.35 4.33
N ALA A 173 -8.55 -3.54 3.39
CA ALA A 173 -9.26 -3.25 2.15
C ALA A 173 -8.86 -4.26 1.06
N VAL A 174 -9.47 -4.14 -0.11
CA VAL A 174 -9.00 -4.78 -1.34
C VAL A 174 -8.23 -3.70 -2.10
N PRO A 175 -6.94 -3.88 -2.45
CA PRO A 175 -6.09 -5.07 -2.29
C PRO A 175 -5.63 -5.33 -0.84
N PRO A 176 -5.20 -6.58 -0.51
CA PRO A 176 -4.83 -6.94 0.85
C PRO A 176 -3.72 -6.03 1.40
N CYS A 177 -3.94 -5.52 2.61
CA CYS A 177 -2.98 -4.73 3.35
C CYS A 177 -1.64 -5.47 3.46
N GLN A 178 -0.55 -4.86 2.98
CA GLN A 178 0.76 -5.50 2.93
C GLN A 178 1.59 -5.25 4.18
N GLY A 179 1.40 -4.12 4.85
CA GLY A 179 2.13 -3.78 6.05
C GLY A 179 1.72 -4.61 7.26
N SER A 180 2.48 -4.42 8.34
CA SER A 180 2.36 -5.21 9.57
C SER A 180 1.96 -4.35 10.76
N TYR A 181 1.45 -5.00 11.80
CA TYR A 181 1.25 -4.35 13.10
C TYR A 181 1.49 -5.34 14.22
N ASP A 182 1.90 -4.83 15.38
CA ASP A 182 1.98 -5.59 16.62
C ASP A 182 0.57 -5.70 17.24
N PRO A 183 0.00 -6.91 17.39
CA PRO A 183 -1.38 -7.10 17.86
C PRO A 183 -1.59 -6.73 19.32
N ASP A 184 -0.50 -6.63 20.10
CA ASP A 184 -0.56 -6.35 21.53
C ASP A 184 -0.52 -4.85 21.86
N ILE A 185 -0.46 -3.97 20.84
CA ILE A 185 -0.45 -2.51 21.04
C ILE A 185 -1.77 -2.05 21.70
N GLY A 186 -1.63 -1.51 22.90
CA GLY A 186 -2.68 -0.94 23.72
C GLY A 186 -2.48 0.55 24.04
N LEU A 187 -3.37 1.06 24.90
CA LEU A 187 -3.31 2.43 25.38
C LEU A 187 -2.01 2.70 26.17
N CYS A 188 -1.45 3.89 25.98
CA CYS A 188 -0.22 4.37 26.60
C CYS A 188 1.06 3.62 26.19
N ASP A 189 0.99 2.71 25.22
CA ASP A 189 2.20 2.10 24.66
C ASP A 189 3.00 3.13 23.87
N GLY A 190 4.32 3.06 24.02
CA GLY A 190 5.25 3.74 23.15
C GLY A 190 5.45 2.93 21.87
N VAL A 191 5.19 3.55 20.73
CA VAL A 191 5.23 2.92 19.40
C VAL A 191 6.23 3.60 18.47
N GLU A 192 6.75 2.82 17.53
CA GLU A 192 7.40 3.33 16.31
C GLU A 192 6.48 3.03 15.12
N VAL A 193 6.26 4.04 14.29
CA VAL A 193 5.38 3.99 13.12
C VAL A 193 6.22 4.28 11.89
N HIS A 194 6.04 3.50 10.84
CA HIS A 194 6.58 3.72 9.50
C HIS A 194 5.46 3.49 8.48
N GLY A 195 5.10 4.50 7.70
CA GLY A 195 3.98 4.39 6.77
C GLY A 195 3.84 5.58 5.83
N MET A 196 2.74 5.58 5.09
CA MET A 196 2.39 6.65 4.16
C MET A 196 1.45 7.65 4.82
N TYR A 197 1.87 8.90 4.95
CA TYR A 197 1.08 9.98 5.51
C TYR A 197 0.24 10.68 4.44
N ALA A 198 -1.08 10.71 4.65
CA ALA A 198 -2.05 11.43 3.84
C ALA A 198 -3.22 11.90 4.71
N ASP A 199 -3.68 13.13 4.48
CA ASP A 199 -4.88 13.70 5.09
C ASP A 199 -4.95 13.61 6.63
N GLY A 200 -3.80 13.78 7.31
CA GLY A 200 -3.73 13.72 8.78
C GLY A 200 -3.68 12.30 9.34
N SER A 201 -3.55 11.29 8.49
CA SER A 201 -3.48 9.88 8.85
C SER A 201 -2.27 9.18 8.23
N VAL A 202 -1.89 8.04 8.81
CA VAL A 202 -0.81 7.18 8.32
C VAL A 202 -1.39 5.84 7.93
N ASP A 203 -1.31 5.51 6.65
CA ASP A 203 -1.72 4.22 6.11
C ASP A 203 -0.53 3.26 6.10
N LEU A 204 -0.75 2.07 6.66
CA LEU A 204 0.23 0.99 6.72
C LEU A 204 0.06 -0.03 5.58
N CYS A 205 -0.98 0.06 4.77
CA CYS A 205 -1.31 -0.98 3.79
C CYS A 205 -0.56 -0.97 2.45
N PRO A 206 -0.11 0.17 1.90
CA PRO A 206 0.47 0.20 0.56
C PRO A 206 1.79 -0.57 0.40
N SER A 207 2.53 -0.82 1.48
CA SER A 207 3.87 -1.41 1.44
C SER A 207 4.11 -2.41 2.57
N ALA A 208 4.81 -3.51 2.26
CA ALA A 208 5.21 -4.50 3.26
C ALA A 208 6.26 -3.98 4.26
N ASP A 209 6.95 -2.88 3.92
CA ASP A 209 7.91 -2.22 4.79
C ASP A 209 7.24 -1.32 5.86
N TYR A 210 5.93 -1.12 5.74
CA TYR A 210 5.18 -0.29 6.67
C TYR A 210 4.76 -1.09 7.90
N TYR A 211 4.82 -0.41 9.05
CA TYR A 211 4.48 -1.02 10.32
C TYR A 211 4.07 -0.01 11.39
N ILE A 212 3.37 -0.53 12.39
CA ILE A 212 3.34 0.01 13.74
C ILE A 212 3.80 -1.09 14.71
N ARG A 213 4.77 -0.78 15.57
CA ARG A 213 5.31 -1.75 16.53
C ARG A 213 5.58 -1.13 17.89
N THR A 214 5.45 -1.92 18.94
CA THR A 214 5.79 -1.51 20.30
C THR A 214 7.31 -1.32 20.43
N VAL A 215 7.73 -0.15 20.92
CA VAL A 215 9.13 0.10 21.32
C VAL A 215 9.29 0.21 22.83
N ARG A 216 8.22 0.60 23.53
CA ARG A 216 8.15 0.64 24.99
C ARG A 216 6.75 0.18 25.40
N PRO A 217 6.58 -1.01 26.00
CA PRO A 217 5.29 -1.39 26.53
C PRO A 217 4.87 -0.41 27.63
N ALA A 218 3.58 -0.17 27.77
CA ALA A 218 3.02 0.63 28.83
C ALA A 218 3.56 0.11 30.14
N VAL A 219 4.21 0.99 30.91
CA VAL A 219 4.50 0.69 32.29
C VAL A 219 3.14 0.65 32.96
N HIS A 220 2.61 -0.56 33.15
CA HIS A 220 1.47 -0.79 34.01
C HIS A 220 1.88 -0.29 35.40
N PHE A 221 1.64 0.98 35.67
CA PHE A 221 1.48 1.46 37.01
C PHE A 221 0.21 0.77 37.50
N TYR A 222 0.38 -0.46 38.01
CA TYR A 222 -0.42 -0.94 39.10
C TYR A 222 -0.22 0.08 40.21
N LEU A 223 -0.94 1.20 40.13
CA LEU A 223 -1.31 1.92 41.34
C LEU A 223 -2.02 0.85 42.15
N PRO A 224 -1.47 0.37 43.28
CA PRO A 224 -2.32 -0.30 44.23
C PRO A 224 -3.44 0.72 44.47
N ILE A 225 -4.67 0.34 44.15
CA ILE A 225 -5.84 0.97 44.73
C ILE A 225 -5.68 0.70 46.22
N VAL A 226 -4.88 1.55 46.89
CA VAL A 226 -4.94 1.71 48.32
C VAL A 226 -6.34 2.24 48.49
N LEU A 227 -7.21 1.34 48.96
CA LEU A 227 -8.47 1.70 49.56
C LEU A 227 -8.25 2.96 50.39
N LEU A 228 -8.69 4.11 49.88
CA LEU A 228 -9.33 5.10 50.74
C LEU A 228 -10.60 4.36 51.22
N GLY A 229 -10.52 3.55 52.27
CA GLY A 229 -10.03 3.98 53.56
C GLY A 229 -11.26 4.58 54.22
N GLN A 230 -12.10 3.67 54.74
CA GLN A 230 -13.15 3.98 55.68
C GLN A 230 -12.58 4.90 56.77
N ILE A 231 -12.98 6.16 56.75
CA ILE A 231 -12.98 7.08 57.90
C ILE A 231 -14.28 7.88 57.70
N ALA A 232 -15.42 7.37 58.18
CA ALA A 232 -15.95 7.52 59.54
C ALA A 232 -16.31 8.98 59.87
N GLU A 233 -17.60 9.24 60.03
CA GLU A 233 -18.25 10.21 60.94
C GLU A 233 -19.75 9.83 60.92
N GLU A 234 -20.18 9.02 61.91
CA GLU A 234 -21.04 9.40 63.05
C GLU A 234 -22.42 9.97 62.67
#